data_AF-A0A956Z3S2-F1
#
_entry.id   AF-A0A956Z3S2-F1
#
_cell.length_a   1.000
_cell.length_b   1.000
_cell.length_c   1.000
_cell.angle_alpha   90.00
_cell.angle_beta   90.00
_cell.angle_gamma   90.00
#
_symmetry.space_group_name_H-M   'P 1'
#
loop_
_entity.id
_entity.type
_entity.pdbx_description
1 polymer ?
#
loop_
_entity_poly.entity_id
_entity_poly.type
_entity_poly.pdbx_seq_one_letter_code
_entity_poly.pdbx_strand_id
1 'polypeptide(L)'
;MRRYFWLTFLVIFALLSSGLALAQDDMQDVFCGSLSEADCALMTRAEKFDMTSGMMDVNMDLTATVNQETVAFNVTASGAFAVDPTMMADMAMQPPMTPLEQIKAAVEVMRGFDGELAVTVTLPEEALADLPEGVEAITLEIKMVDGIGYVNLDTLAPLMGTSASGQQGMQGWVGLDIVGLLDTLLEEHPELFESMSTMTPTFDPDMIEKFKEGGAFTQYVTIQRTSADDAAVVVFETTIDFGSMSEDPAFAEMMQTMMEAQFQAQPGMTARERQQAMAMSQALVKTMNIVVTQSVDRETAAPVSFDMMMTMNDSGLPADSGVDSMMVEVNMNVMFDQVNAVESIAAPEDANVIPTESLLSMFESMSNDK
;
A
#
# COMPACT_ATOMS: atom_id res chain seq x y z
N MET A 1 -1.70 -15.00 -12.59
CA MET A 1 -2.75 -14.02 -12.18
C MET A 1 -2.81 -13.83 -10.67
N ARG A 2 -3.03 -14.87 -9.85
CA ARG A 2 -3.20 -14.77 -8.39
C ARG A 2 -2.08 -14.03 -7.62
N ARG A 3 -0.80 -14.17 -8.01
CA ARG A 3 0.35 -13.49 -7.34
C ARG A 3 0.53 -12.01 -7.70
N TYR A 4 0.12 -11.59 -8.89
CA TYR A 4 0.27 -10.20 -9.33
C TYR A 4 -0.88 -9.32 -8.84
N PHE A 5 -2.07 -9.89 -8.67
CA PHE A 5 -3.21 -9.20 -8.07
C PHE A 5 -2.91 -8.68 -6.65
N TRP A 6 -2.25 -9.50 -5.81
CA TRP A 6 -1.84 -9.09 -4.47
C TRP A 6 -0.78 -7.99 -4.46
N LEU A 7 0.18 -8.03 -5.38
CA LEU A 7 1.19 -6.98 -5.53
C LEU A 7 0.57 -5.67 -6.03
N THR A 8 -0.37 -5.74 -6.99
CA THR A 8 -1.12 -4.57 -7.45
C THR A 8 -2.04 -4.03 -6.34
N PHE A 9 -2.64 -4.89 -5.52
CA PHE A 9 -3.44 -4.49 -4.37
C PHE A 9 -2.58 -3.83 -3.28
N LEU A 10 -1.36 -4.33 -3.03
CA LEU A 10 -0.37 -3.70 -2.14
C LEU A 10 0.14 -2.36 -2.68
N VAL A 11 0.29 -2.23 -4.00
CA VAL A 11 0.67 -0.96 -4.66
C VAL A 11 -0.51 0.02 -4.65
N ILE A 12 -1.75 -0.42 -4.85
CA ILE A 12 -2.95 0.40 -4.67
C ILE A 12 -3.09 0.81 -3.19
N PHE A 13 -2.78 -0.08 -2.26
CA PHE A 13 -2.73 0.21 -0.82
C PHE A 13 -1.65 1.26 -0.48
N ALA A 14 -0.46 1.16 -1.07
CA ALA A 14 0.59 2.16 -0.96
C ALA A 14 0.20 3.50 -1.63
N LEU A 15 -0.53 3.46 -2.75
CA LEU A 15 -1.02 4.65 -3.44
C LEU A 15 -2.15 5.34 -2.67
N LEU A 16 -3.05 4.58 -2.05
CA LEU A 16 -4.15 5.11 -1.23
C LEU A 16 -3.66 5.65 0.12
N SER A 17 -2.64 5.05 0.72
CA SER A 17 -2.00 5.61 1.93
C SER A 17 -1.10 6.80 1.60
N SER A 18 -0.44 6.82 0.42
CA SER A 18 0.33 7.99 -0.04
C SER A 18 -0.54 9.19 -0.43
N GLY A 19 -1.84 8.96 -0.71
CA GLY A 19 -2.82 10.02 -0.95
C GLY A 19 -3.10 10.91 0.27
N LEU A 20 -2.68 10.49 1.46
CA LEU A 20 -2.80 11.27 2.70
C LEU A 20 -1.52 12.03 3.10
N ALA A 21 -0.38 11.84 2.43
CA ALA A 21 0.91 12.31 2.98
C ALA A 21 1.94 12.89 1.99
N LEU A 22 1.67 12.98 0.69
CA LEU A 22 2.54 13.78 -0.19
C LEU A 22 2.04 15.22 -0.23
N ALA A 23 2.44 15.99 0.78
CA ALA A 23 2.32 17.44 0.84
C ALA A 23 3.00 18.09 -0.38
N GLN A 24 2.26 18.22 -1.48
CA GLN A 24 2.63 19.13 -2.55
C GLN A 24 2.05 20.50 -2.17
N ASP A 25 2.94 21.42 -1.78
CA ASP A 25 2.62 22.76 -1.26
C ASP A 25 1.79 23.63 -2.24
N ASP A 26 1.62 23.20 -3.49
CA ASP A 26 0.87 23.87 -4.56
C ASP A 26 -0.42 23.16 -5.02
N MET A 27 -0.82 22.03 -4.43
CA MET A 27 -2.05 21.34 -4.86
C MET A 27 -3.30 21.94 -4.20
N GLN A 28 -4.16 22.48 -5.06
CA GLN A 28 -5.64 22.56 -5.02
C GLN A 28 -6.35 22.41 -3.66
N ASP A 29 -7.30 23.32 -3.38
CA ASP A 29 -8.19 23.26 -2.20
C ASP A 29 -8.69 21.84 -1.93
N VAL A 30 -8.48 21.35 -0.70
CA VAL A 30 -8.95 20.04 -0.24
C VAL A 30 -10.43 19.89 -0.57
N PHE A 31 -10.79 18.83 -1.29
CA PHE A 31 -12.20 18.60 -1.61
C PHE A 31 -12.95 18.25 -0.32
N CYS A 32 -13.73 19.21 0.16
CA CYS A 32 -14.53 19.04 1.38
C CYS A 32 -16.01 18.70 1.10
N GLY A 33 -16.40 18.52 -0.16
CA GLY A 33 -17.78 18.24 -0.54
C GLY A 33 -18.78 19.25 0.05
N SER A 34 -19.70 18.74 0.87
CA SER A 34 -20.77 19.52 1.53
C SER A 34 -20.49 19.85 3.00
N LEU A 35 -19.26 19.61 3.49
CA LEU A 35 -18.87 19.93 4.85
C LEU A 35 -19.03 21.41 5.17
N SER A 36 -19.21 21.72 6.47
CA SER A 36 -19.16 23.10 6.94
C SER A 36 -17.76 23.71 6.73
N GLU A 37 -17.66 25.03 6.65
CA GLU A 37 -16.36 25.72 6.52
C GLU A 37 -15.39 25.33 7.65
N ALA A 38 -15.90 25.17 8.88
CA ALA A 38 -15.10 24.76 10.03
C ALA A 38 -14.61 23.31 9.93
N ASP A 39 -15.47 22.39 9.48
CA ASP A 39 -15.11 20.99 9.28
C ASP A 39 -14.11 20.83 8.12
N CYS A 40 -14.33 21.56 7.02
CA CYS A 40 -13.41 21.60 5.90
C CYS A 40 -12.02 22.13 6.31
N ALA A 41 -11.97 23.18 7.12
CA ALA A 41 -10.72 23.70 7.66
C ALA A 41 -10.03 22.70 8.61
N LEU A 42 -10.79 21.91 9.37
CA LEU A 42 -10.22 20.85 10.20
C LEU A 42 -9.64 19.71 9.35
N MET A 43 -10.38 19.23 8.35
CA MET A 43 -9.91 18.18 7.43
C MET A 43 -8.66 18.63 6.66
N THR A 44 -8.65 19.88 6.17
CA THR A 44 -7.49 20.47 5.51
C THR A 44 -6.26 20.53 6.43
N ARG A 45 -6.44 20.84 7.72
CA ARG A 45 -5.35 20.81 8.69
C ARG A 45 -4.86 19.39 8.98
N ALA A 46 -5.77 18.42 9.00
CA ALA A 46 -5.43 17.02 9.24
C ALA A 46 -4.65 16.41 8.06
N GLU A 47 -5.02 16.71 6.82
CA GLU A 47 -4.26 16.29 5.62
C GLU A 47 -2.87 16.93 5.53
N LYS A 48 -2.70 18.11 6.13
CA LYS A 48 -1.42 18.82 6.24
C LYS A 48 -0.70 18.54 7.56
N PHE A 49 -1.16 17.56 8.33
CA PHE A 49 -0.52 17.22 9.60
C PHE A 49 0.83 16.56 9.31
N ASP A 50 1.91 17.23 9.76
CA ASP A 50 3.28 16.74 9.59
C ASP A 50 3.57 15.64 10.61
N MET A 51 3.31 14.39 10.19
CA MET A 51 3.55 13.21 11.00
C MET A 51 4.98 12.72 10.75
N THR A 52 5.88 13.06 11.68
CA THR A 52 7.29 12.69 11.63
C THR A 52 7.58 11.43 12.42
N SER A 53 6.73 11.05 13.37
CA SER A 53 6.84 9.76 14.06
C SER A 53 5.49 9.29 14.59
N GLY A 54 5.36 8.02 14.92
CA GLY A 54 4.12 7.47 15.48
C GLY A 54 4.13 5.96 15.62
N MET A 55 3.22 5.46 16.45
CA MET A 55 2.86 4.05 16.51
C MET A 55 1.60 3.81 15.67
N MET A 56 1.53 2.63 15.05
CA MET A 56 0.40 2.20 14.26
C MET A 56 0.03 0.75 14.58
N ASP A 57 -1.26 0.52 14.73
CA ASP A 57 -1.87 -0.81 14.74
C ASP A 57 -2.80 -0.92 13.54
N VAL A 58 -2.66 -1.99 12.77
CA VAL A 58 -3.45 -2.29 11.58
C VAL A 58 -4.16 -3.61 11.80
N ASN A 59 -5.45 -3.65 11.54
CA ASN A 59 -6.21 -4.88 11.41
C ASN A 59 -6.91 -4.88 10.05
N MET A 60 -6.68 -5.92 9.26
CA MET A 60 -7.32 -6.12 7.97
C MET A 60 -8.00 -7.48 7.95
N ASP A 61 -9.30 -7.47 7.72
CA ASP A 61 -10.12 -8.65 7.51
C ASP A 61 -10.54 -8.71 6.04
N LEU A 62 -10.19 -9.81 5.36
CA LEU A 62 -10.61 -10.07 3.99
C LEU A 62 -11.48 -11.32 3.98
N THR A 63 -12.73 -11.16 3.58
CA THR A 63 -13.68 -12.26 3.40
C THR A 63 -14.10 -12.31 1.94
N ALA A 64 -13.94 -13.47 1.31
CA ALA A 64 -14.40 -13.72 -0.04
C ALA A 64 -15.30 -14.96 -0.05
N THR A 65 -16.54 -14.80 -0.49
CA THR A 65 -17.47 -15.89 -0.74
C THR A 65 -17.68 -16.04 -2.23
N VAL A 66 -17.37 -17.20 -2.80
CA VAL A 66 -17.57 -17.53 -4.21
C VAL A 66 -18.32 -18.86 -4.29
N ASN A 67 -19.46 -18.90 -4.98
CA ASN A 67 -20.25 -20.13 -5.14
C ASN A 67 -20.57 -20.85 -3.81
N GLN A 68 -20.86 -20.08 -2.75
CA GLN A 68 -21.11 -20.54 -1.38
C GLN A 68 -19.88 -21.05 -0.61
N GLU A 69 -18.69 -21.06 -1.20
CA GLU A 69 -17.43 -21.33 -0.51
C GLU A 69 -16.87 -20.01 0.03
N THR A 70 -16.62 -19.95 1.33
CA THR A 70 -16.10 -18.73 1.99
C THR A 70 -14.68 -18.94 2.43
N VAL A 71 -13.81 -18.02 2.03
CA VAL A 71 -12.43 -17.95 2.47
C VAL A 71 -12.23 -16.63 3.20
N ALA A 72 -11.72 -16.70 4.42
CA ALA A 72 -11.41 -15.53 5.23
C ALA A 72 -9.91 -15.51 5.55
N PHE A 73 -9.33 -14.32 5.53
CA PHE A 73 -7.96 -14.04 5.94
C PHE A 73 -8.00 -12.86 6.88
N ASN A 74 -7.18 -12.93 7.93
CA ASN A 74 -6.93 -11.80 8.79
C ASN A 74 -5.45 -11.46 8.74
N VAL A 75 -5.15 -10.17 8.61
CA VAL A 75 -3.81 -9.62 8.68
C VAL A 75 -3.82 -8.57 9.78
N THR A 76 -3.03 -8.79 10.81
CA THR A 76 -2.74 -7.75 11.80
C THR A 76 -1.32 -7.27 11.59
N ALA A 77 -1.10 -5.97 11.79
CA ALA A 77 0.23 -5.43 11.87
C ALA A 77 0.32 -4.43 13.02
N SER A 78 1.45 -4.35 13.67
CA SER A 78 1.73 -3.33 14.68
C SER A 78 3.15 -2.82 14.47
N GLY A 79 3.37 -1.55 14.69
CA GLY A 79 4.66 -0.96 14.40
C GLY A 79 4.82 0.45 14.93
N ALA A 80 6.03 0.95 14.77
CA ALA A 80 6.38 2.33 15.02
C ALA A 80 7.26 2.83 13.88
N PHE A 81 7.24 4.13 13.62
CA PHE A 81 8.17 4.76 12.70
C PHE A 81 8.60 6.12 13.23
N ALA A 82 9.75 6.57 12.75
CA ALA A 82 10.28 7.91 12.90
C ALA A 82 10.99 8.30 11.61
N VAL A 83 10.78 9.53 11.16
CA VAL A 83 11.37 10.09 9.95
C VAL A 83 12.06 11.38 10.32
N ASP A 84 13.28 11.58 9.83
CA ASP A 84 13.96 12.86 9.94
C ASP A 84 13.16 13.94 9.17
N PRO A 85 12.61 14.96 9.87
CA PRO A 85 11.79 15.99 9.24
C PRO A 85 12.57 16.80 8.20
N THR A 86 13.90 16.87 8.31
CA THR A 86 14.73 17.57 7.32
C THR A 86 14.74 16.87 5.96
N MET A 87 14.64 15.54 5.94
CA MET A 87 14.60 14.74 4.71
C MET A 87 13.25 14.89 3.98
N MET A 88 12.15 15.00 4.74
CA MET A 88 10.81 15.20 4.18
C MET A 88 10.65 16.61 3.56
N ALA A 89 11.20 17.63 4.22
CA ALA A 89 11.15 19.01 3.71
C ALA A 89 11.86 19.15 2.36
N ASP A 90 12.98 18.46 2.18
CA ASP A 90 13.76 18.50 0.94
C ASP A 90 13.05 17.80 -0.24
N MET A 91 12.18 16.81 0.02
CA MET A 91 11.34 16.20 -1.02
C MET A 91 10.19 17.12 -1.47
N ALA A 92 9.53 17.81 -0.53
CA ALA A 92 8.37 18.65 -0.82
C ALA A 92 8.71 19.88 -1.67
N MET A 93 9.96 20.35 -1.61
CA MET A 93 10.42 21.57 -2.28
C MET A 93 11.00 21.36 -3.69
N GLN A 94 11.04 20.14 -4.22
CA GLN A 94 11.71 19.88 -5.50
C GLN A 94 10.76 19.99 -6.72
N PRO A 95 11.07 20.86 -7.71
CA PRO A 95 10.35 20.95 -8.99
C PRO A 95 10.45 19.63 -9.76
N PRO A 96 9.72 19.40 -10.87
CA PRO A 96 9.56 18.07 -11.45
C PRO A 96 10.90 17.36 -11.62
N MET A 97 11.11 16.36 -10.78
CA MET A 97 12.31 15.54 -10.74
C MET A 97 12.26 14.52 -11.87
N THR A 98 13.40 14.30 -12.52
CA THR A 98 13.57 13.13 -13.39
C THR A 98 13.36 11.84 -12.59
N PRO A 99 12.98 10.70 -13.21
CA PRO A 99 12.79 9.43 -12.49
C PRO A 99 14.01 9.02 -11.65
N LEU A 100 15.22 9.29 -12.16
CA LEU A 100 16.46 9.01 -11.43
C LEU A 100 16.63 9.90 -10.20
N GLU A 101 16.29 11.19 -10.29
CA GLU A 101 16.31 12.10 -9.15
C GLU A 101 15.27 11.71 -8.09
N GLN A 102 14.10 11.22 -8.50
CA GLN A 102 13.07 10.70 -7.58
C GLN A 102 13.59 9.48 -6.81
N ILE A 103 14.28 8.56 -7.49
CA ILE A 103 14.85 7.38 -6.84
C ILE A 103 15.93 7.80 -5.84
N LYS A 104 16.79 8.75 -6.19
CA LYS A 104 17.81 9.30 -5.27
C LYS A 104 17.16 9.96 -4.05
N ALA A 105 16.13 10.78 -4.25
CA ALA A 105 15.38 11.40 -3.16
C ALA A 105 14.74 10.34 -2.24
N ALA A 106 14.18 9.27 -2.81
CA ALA A 106 13.64 8.16 -2.03
C ALA A 106 14.72 7.43 -1.22
N VAL A 107 15.92 7.23 -1.77
CA VAL A 107 17.06 6.65 -1.04
C VAL A 107 17.49 7.54 0.13
N GLU A 108 17.54 8.86 -0.07
CA GLU A 108 17.83 9.81 1.02
C GLU A 108 16.77 9.77 2.13
N VAL A 109 15.49 9.67 1.78
CA VAL A 109 14.44 9.48 2.80
C VAL A 109 14.57 8.15 3.53
N MET A 110 14.93 7.07 2.85
CA MET A 110 15.19 5.78 3.50
C MET A 110 16.37 5.84 4.49
N ARG A 111 17.34 6.76 4.30
CA ARG A 111 18.41 6.98 5.27
C ARG A 111 17.92 7.63 6.56
N GLY A 112 16.96 8.54 6.45
CA GLY A 112 16.35 9.25 7.59
C GLY A 112 15.13 8.54 8.16
N PHE A 113 14.78 7.35 7.66
CA PHE A 113 13.64 6.58 8.10
C PHE A 113 14.08 5.46 9.03
N ASP A 114 13.52 5.47 10.23
CA ASP A 114 13.57 4.36 11.15
C ASP A 114 12.15 3.79 11.33
N GLY A 115 12.02 2.47 11.34
CA GLY A 115 10.74 1.81 11.45
C GLY A 115 10.84 0.40 12.01
N GLU A 116 9.81 -0.04 12.70
CA GLU A 116 9.60 -1.43 13.05
C GLU A 116 8.18 -1.85 12.74
N LEU A 117 8.03 -3.07 12.25
CA LEU A 117 6.73 -3.62 11.87
C LEU A 117 6.71 -5.12 12.18
N ALA A 118 5.72 -5.54 12.96
CA ALA A 118 5.36 -6.93 13.16
C ALA A 118 4.06 -7.19 12.39
N VAL A 119 4.08 -8.07 11.40
CA VAL A 119 2.91 -8.46 10.61
C VAL A 119 2.56 -9.91 10.92
N THR A 120 1.34 -10.16 11.34
CA THR A 120 0.80 -11.50 11.55
C THR A 120 -0.32 -11.77 10.56
N VAL A 121 -0.16 -12.83 9.76
CA VAL A 121 -1.16 -13.33 8.82
C VAL A 121 -1.77 -14.61 9.37
N THR A 122 -3.06 -14.57 9.67
CA THR A 122 -3.85 -15.75 10.02
C THR A 122 -4.47 -16.32 8.75
N LEU A 123 -4.11 -17.58 8.47
CA LEU A 123 -4.53 -18.27 7.26
C LEU A 123 -5.79 -19.11 7.51
N PRO A 124 -6.66 -19.30 6.51
CA PRO A 124 -7.79 -20.21 6.58
C PRO A 124 -7.30 -21.66 6.69
N GLU A 125 -8.10 -22.55 7.31
CA GLU A 125 -7.75 -23.96 7.54
C GLU A 125 -7.26 -24.68 6.28
N GLU A 126 -7.86 -24.38 5.12
CA GLU A 126 -7.47 -24.98 3.85
C GLU A 126 -6.03 -24.64 3.44
N ALA A 127 -5.55 -23.43 3.75
CA ALA A 127 -4.19 -23.00 3.46
C ALA A 127 -3.19 -23.52 4.50
N LEU A 128 -3.66 -23.91 5.70
CA LEU A 128 -2.82 -24.53 6.73
C LEU A 128 -2.41 -25.96 6.34
N ALA A 129 -3.17 -26.65 5.48
CA ALA A 129 -2.88 -28.03 5.07
C ALA A 129 -1.53 -28.19 4.34
N ASP A 130 -1.03 -27.12 3.70
CA ASP A 130 0.27 -27.10 3.01
C ASP A 130 1.43 -26.64 3.92
N LEU A 131 1.15 -26.28 5.17
CA LEU A 131 2.13 -25.81 6.14
C LEU A 131 2.58 -26.92 7.11
N PRO A 132 3.74 -26.77 7.75
CA PRO A 132 4.16 -27.66 8.83
C PRO A 132 3.11 -27.74 9.96
N GLU A 133 2.95 -28.92 10.57
CA GLU A 133 2.00 -29.13 11.67
C GLU A 133 2.25 -28.12 12.81
N GLY A 134 1.18 -27.49 13.29
CA GLY A 134 1.22 -26.53 14.41
C GLY A 134 1.42 -25.07 14.02
N VAL A 135 1.51 -24.75 12.73
CA VAL A 135 1.47 -23.37 12.23
C VAL A 135 0.02 -22.94 12.07
N GLU A 136 -0.44 -21.99 12.88
CA GLU A 136 -1.78 -21.39 12.78
C GLU A 136 -1.75 -19.96 12.21
N ALA A 137 -0.61 -19.29 12.34
CA ALA A 137 -0.36 -17.96 11.82
C ALA A 137 1.10 -17.80 11.41
N ILE A 138 1.35 -16.90 10.47
CA ILE A 138 2.69 -16.52 10.01
C ILE A 138 2.99 -15.14 10.56
N THR A 139 4.05 -15.00 11.35
CA THR A 139 4.50 -13.70 11.84
C THR A 139 5.83 -13.32 11.18
N LEU A 140 5.88 -12.13 10.63
CA LEU A 140 7.06 -11.50 10.07
C LEU A 140 7.36 -10.25 10.87
N GLU A 141 8.53 -10.21 11.50
CA GLU A 141 9.04 -9.00 12.16
C GLU A 141 10.16 -8.41 11.30
N ILE A 142 10.00 -7.13 10.95
CA ILE A 142 10.97 -6.36 10.21
C ILE A 142 11.30 -5.07 10.95
N LYS A 143 12.53 -4.59 10.78
CA LYS A 143 12.96 -3.25 11.18
C LYS A 143 13.72 -2.59 10.04
N MET A 144 13.68 -1.28 9.97
CA MET A 144 14.59 -0.48 9.17
C MET A 144 15.20 0.55 10.10
N VAL A 145 16.53 0.58 10.19
CA VAL A 145 17.24 1.54 11.03
C VAL A 145 18.49 1.98 10.27
N ASP A 146 18.69 3.30 10.14
CA ASP A 146 19.84 3.88 9.44
C ASP A 146 20.03 3.34 7.99
N GLY A 147 18.93 3.04 7.29
CA GLY A 147 18.96 2.47 5.94
C GLY A 147 19.28 0.96 5.85
N ILE A 148 19.43 0.28 6.99
CA ILE A 148 19.60 -1.18 7.06
C ILE A 148 18.24 -1.83 7.36
N GLY A 149 17.80 -2.74 6.50
CA GLY A 149 16.61 -3.56 6.70
C GLY A 149 16.94 -4.85 7.46
N TYR A 150 16.33 -5.04 8.62
CA TYR A 150 16.46 -6.24 9.45
C TYR A 150 15.21 -7.11 9.36
N VAL A 151 15.42 -8.42 9.31
CA VAL A 151 14.35 -9.43 9.36
C VAL A 151 14.63 -10.40 10.50
N ASN A 152 13.63 -10.68 11.33
CA ASN A 152 13.75 -11.69 12.38
C ASN A 152 13.49 -13.08 11.77
N LEU A 153 14.54 -13.92 11.71
CA LEU A 153 14.40 -15.27 11.19
C LEU A 153 13.80 -16.24 12.20
N ASP A 154 13.77 -15.89 13.49
CA ASP A 154 13.20 -16.76 14.52
C ASP A 154 11.68 -16.89 14.37
N THR A 155 11.00 -15.84 13.92
CA THR A 155 9.55 -15.87 13.66
C THR A 155 9.20 -16.72 12.43
N LEU A 156 10.15 -16.90 11.51
CA LEU A 156 10.02 -17.71 10.30
C LEU A 156 10.46 -19.16 10.50
N ALA A 157 11.13 -19.48 11.62
CA ALA A 157 11.64 -20.82 11.90
C ALA A 157 10.59 -21.94 11.76
N PRO A 158 9.31 -21.76 12.18
CA PRO A 158 8.27 -22.77 11.97
C PRO A 158 8.01 -23.09 10.50
N LEU A 159 8.22 -22.13 9.59
CA LEU A 159 7.98 -22.29 8.15
C LEU A 159 9.16 -22.92 7.40
N MET A 160 10.37 -22.69 7.87
CA MET A 160 11.59 -23.16 7.17
C MET A 160 11.90 -24.64 7.43
N GLY A 161 11.17 -25.28 8.34
CA GLY A 161 11.32 -26.70 8.68
C GLY A 161 12.62 -27.01 9.45
N THR A 162 12.78 -28.29 9.82
CA THR A 162 13.93 -28.78 10.60
C THR A 162 15.26 -28.76 9.82
N SER A 163 15.20 -28.67 8.50
CA SER A 163 16.38 -28.65 7.61
C SER A 163 17.09 -27.30 7.58
N ALA A 164 16.36 -26.20 7.72
CA ALA A 164 16.91 -24.85 7.70
C ALA A 164 17.40 -24.40 9.09
N SER A 165 16.69 -24.80 10.15
CA SER A 165 17.07 -24.53 11.55
C SER A 165 18.39 -25.20 11.96
N GLY A 166 18.88 -26.17 11.18
CA GLY A 166 20.18 -26.84 11.37
C GLY A 166 21.35 -26.24 10.59
N GLN A 167 21.12 -25.30 9.65
CA GLN A 167 22.21 -24.55 9.04
C GLN A 167 22.66 -23.47 10.04
N GLN A 168 23.82 -23.69 10.65
CA GLN A 168 24.49 -22.72 11.52
C GLN A 168 24.58 -21.36 10.79
N GLY A 169 23.74 -20.39 11.18
CA GLY A 169 23.80 -19.03 10.65
C GLY A 169 22.46 -18.35 10.32
N MET A 170 21.32 -19.05 10.36
CA MET A 170 20.00 -18.46 10.07
C MET A 170 19.10 -18.41 11.32
N GLN A 171 19.59 -17.82 12.40
CA GLN A 171 18.82 -17.57 13.63
C GLN A 171 19.00 -16.10 14.04
N GLY A 172 17.99 -15.54 14.70
CA GLY A 172 17.96 -14.15 15.12
C GLY A 172 17.74 -13.17 13.97
N TRP A 173 18.18 -11.92 14.20
CA TRP A 173 18.04 -10.82 13.25
C TRP A 173 19.13 -10.84 12.19
N VAL A 174 18.71 -10.77 10.93
CA VAL A 174 19.62 -10.59 9.79
C VAL A 174 19.37 -9.23 9.17
N GLY A 175 20.43 -8.43 9.05
CA GLY A 175 20.40 -7.09 8.45
C GLY A 175 20.91 -7.10 7.01
N LEU A 176 20.30 -6.26 6.17
CA LEU A 176 20.67 -6.00 4.79
C LEU A 176 20.85 -4.48 4.64
N ASP A 177 22.03 -4.04 4.21
CA ASP A 177 22.26 -2.62 3.92
C ASP A 177 21.57 -2.25 2.60
N ILE A 178 20.30 -1.83 2.70
CA ILE A 178 19.44 -1.54 1.55
C ILE A 178 19.88 -0.25 0.88
N VAL A 179 20.15 0.80 1.67
CA VAL A 179 20.60 2.08 1.14
C VAL A 179 21.96 1.92 0.45
N GLY A 180 22.94 1.28 1.10
CA GLY A 180 24.25 1.06 0.50
C GLY A 180 24.17 0.20 -0.77
N LEU A 181 23.29 -0.80 -0.81
CA LEU A 181 23.03 -1.57 -2.02
C LEU A 181 22.44 -0.70 -3.15
N LEU A 182 21.43 0.12 -2.83
CA LEU A 182 20.79 0.97 -3.82
C LEU A 182 21.74 2.04 -4.35
N ASP A 183 22.58 2.64 -3.51
CA ASP A 183 23.60 3.60 -3.94
C ASP A 183 24.59 2.96 -4.90
N THR A 184 25.14 1.78 -4.55
CA THR A 184 26.07 1.09 -5.44
C THR A 184 25.40 0.73 -6.76
N LEU A 185 24.15 0.25 -6.73
CA LEU A 185 23.40 -0.03 -7.97
C LEU A 185 23.13 1.24 -8.79
N LEU A 186 22.84 2.38 -8.15
CA LEU A 186 22.60 3.64 -8.84
C LEU A 186 23.88 4.20 -9.48
N GLU A 187 25.03 3.97 -8.85
CA GLU A 187 26.33 4.40 -9.35
C GLU A 187 26.87 3.49 -10.46
N GLU A 188 26.76 2.17 -10.28
CA GLU A 188 27.36 1.17 -11.16
C GLU A 188 26.43 0.70 -12.29
N HIS A 189 25.12 0.74 -12.06
CA HIS A 189 24.09 0.20 -12.96
C HIS A 189 22.86 1.12 -13.13
N PRO A 190 23.04 2.39 -13.52
CA PRO A 190 21.92 3.32 -13.71
C PRO A 190 20.86 2.82 -14.73
N GLU A 191 21.26 1.99 -15.69
CA GLU A 191 20.38 1.39 -16.69
C GLU A 191 19.30 0.47 -16.09
N LEU A 192 19.56 -0.15 -14.92
CA LEU A 192 18.57 -0.97 -14.24
C LEU A 192 17.37 -0.12 -13.83
N PHE A 193 17.62 1.08 -13.31
CA PHE A 193 16.59 1.99 -12.84
C PHE A 193 15.88 2.71 -13.99
N GLU A 194 16.59 3.04 -15.06
CA GLU A 194 15.95 3.54 -16.30
C GLU A 194 14.96 2.50 -16.84
N SER A 195 15.35 1.22 -16.86
CA SER A 195 14.45 0.15 -17.32
C SER A 195 13.24 -0.04 -16.39
N MET A 196 13.41 0.05 -15.07
CA MET A 196 12.31 -0.03 -14.10
C MET A 196 11.32 1.14 -14.24
N SER A 197 11.81 2.34 -14.54
CA SER A 197 10.94 3.50 -14.79
C SER A 197 10.03 3.30 -16.01
N THR A 198 10.46 2.50 -17.00
CA THR A 198 9.65 2.15 -18.18
C THR A 198 8.73 0.95 -17.98
N MET A 199 8.97 0.12 -16.95
CA MET A 199 8.16 -1.07 -16.64
C MET A 199 7.05 -0.79 -15.63
N THR A 200 7.16 0.28 -14.86
CA THR A 200 6.06 0.76 -14.05
C THR A 200 5.01 1.28 -15.03
N PRO A 201 3.76 0.80 -15.01
CA PRO A 201 2.69 1.45 -15.76
C PRO A 201 2.54 2.87 -15.18
N THR A 202 3.30 3.80 -15.73
CA THR A 202 3.22 5.20 -15.37
C THR A 202 1.86 5.65 -15.85
N PHE A 203 0.97 5.88 -14.90
CA PHE A 203 -0.17 6.75 -15.15
C PHE A 203 0.38 8.01 -15.79
N ASP A 204 -0.15 8.38 -16.95
CA ASP A 204 0.19 9.66 -17.55
C ASP A 204 -0.19 10.74 -16.54
N PRO A 205 0.78 11.49 -15.97
CA PRO A 205 0.50 12.51 -14.97
C PRO A 205 -0.50 13.53 -15.51
N ASP A 206 -0.45 13.83 -16.81
CA ASP A 206 -1.38 14.73 -17.48
C ASP A 206 -2.81 14.15 -17.52
N MET A 207 -2.98 12.83 -17.53
CA MET A 207 -4.29 12.17 -17.49
C MET A 207 -4.87 12.21 -16.08
N ILE A 208 -4.05 11.97 -15.05
CA ILE A 208 -4.47 12.13 -13.63
C ILE A 208 -4.80 13.59 -13.36
N GLU A 209 -3.96 14.52 -13.79
CA GLU A 209 -4.14 15.95 -13.59
C GLU A 209 -5.42 16.42 -14.29
N LYS A 210 -5.66 16.06 -15.55
CA LYS A 210 -6.94 16.37 -16.23
C LYS A 210 -8.16 15.75 -15.54
N PHE A 211 -8.02 14.55 -15.00
CA PHE A 211 -9.10 13.88 -14.27
C PHE A 211 -9.40 14.58 -12.92
N LYS A 212 -8.37 15.14 -12.27
CA LYS A 212 -8.47 15.96 -11.05
C LYS A 212 -8.99 17.38 -11.33
N GLU A 213 -8.39 18.09 -12.28
CA GLU A 213 -8.70 19.47 -12.68
C GLU A 213 -10.14 19.65 -13.17
N GLY A 214 -10.71 18.62 -13.81
CA GLY A 214 -12.09 18.68 -14.30
C GLY A 214 -13.15 18.59 -13.19
N GLY A 215 -12.78 18.33 -11.93
CA GLY A 215 -13.73 18.05 -10.85
C GLY A 215 -14.57 16.78 -11.07
N ALA A 216 -14.30 16.01 -12.13
CA ALA A 216 -15.08 14.86 -12.55
C ALA A 216 -15.09 13.75 -11.50
N PHE A 217 -14.04 13.62 -10.69
CA PHE A 217 -14.01 12.66 -9.57
C PHE A 217 -14.88 13.12 -8.39
N THR A 218 -14.91 14.42 -8.11
CA THR A 218 -15.56 14.99 -6.91
C THR A 218 -17.07 14.77 -6.88
N GLN A 219 -17.71 14.62 -8.04
CA GLN A 219 -19.16 14.33 -8.10
C GLN A 219 -19.52 12.90 -7.63
N TYR A 220 -18.54 11.99 -7.59
CA TYR A 220 -18.71 10.59 -7.13
C TYR A 220 -18.24 10.38 -5.70
N VAL A 221 -17.72 11.42 -5.06
CA VAL A 221 -17.21 11.38 -3.69
C VAL A 221 -18.15 12.18 -2.80
N THR A 222 -18.67 11.53 -1.77
CA THR A 222 -19.42 12.20 -0.71
C THR A 222 -18.60 12.18 0.56
N ILE A 223 -18.43 13.34 1.18
CA ILE A 223 -17.77 13.48 2.48
C ILE A 223 -18.77 14.05 3.47
N GLN A 224 -18.91 13.40 4.61
CA GLN A 224 -19.80 13.83 5.68
C GLN A 224 -19.16 13.65 7.04
N ARG A 225 -19.54 14.49 7.99
CA ARG A 225 -19.19 14.30 9.39
C ARG A 225 -20.20 13.37 10.06
N THR A 226 -19.71 12.33 10.73
CA THR A 226 -20.56 11.33 11.42
C THR A 226 -20.48 11.44 12.95
N SER A 227 -19.46 12.15 13.46
CA SER A 227 -19.31 12.47 14.89
C SER A 227 -20.23 13.59 15.38
N ALA A 228 -20.54 13.60 16.68
CA ALA A 228 -21.29 14.69 17.33
C ALA A 228 -20.54 16.04 17.29
N ASP A 229 -21.28 17.16 17.26
CA ASP A 229 -20.75 18.52 17.12
C ASP A 229 -19.70 18.90 18.17
N ASP A 230 -19.77 18.36 19.37
CA ASP A 230 -18.90 18.66 20.52
C ASP A 230 -17.82 17.60 20.80
N ALA A 231 -17.76 16.52 20.01
CA ALA A 231 -16.79 15.43 20.20
C ALA A 231 -15.32 15.88 20.14
N ALA A 232 -14.47 15.40 21.06
CA ALA A 232 -13.03 15.67 21.03
C ALA A 232 -12.34 15.09 19.77
N VAL A 233 -12.83 13.93 19.32
CA VAL A 233 -12.43 13.31 18.06
C VAL A 233 -13.54 13.54 17.04
N VAL A 234 -13.19 14.13 15.90
CA VAL A 234 -14.10 14.36 14.78
C VAL A 234 -13.91 13.24 13.77
N VAL A 235 -15.03 12.66 13.35
CA VAL A 235 -15.06 11.55 12.39
C VAL A 235 -15.66 12.03 11.08
N PHE A 236 -14.90 11.84 10.00
CA PHE A 236 -15.28 12.10 8.62
C PHE A 236 -15.44 10.77 7.88
N GLU A 237 -16.57 10.60 7.19
CA GLU A 237 -16.85 9.44 6.34
C GLU A 237 -16.86 9.90 4.89
N THR A 238 -16.01 9.28 4.08
CA THR A 238 -15.88 9.48 2.65
C THR A 238 -16.39 8.24 1.93
N THR A 239 -17.44 8.39 1.14
CA THR A 239 -17.99 7.32 0.29
C THR A 239 -17.67 7.61 -1.17
N ILE A 240 -17.19 6.59 -1.89
CA ILE A 240 -16.91 6.66 -3.33
C ILE A 240 -17.90 5.77 -4.09
N ASP A 241 -18.72 6.38 -4.94
CA ASP A 241 -19.69 5.68 -5.78
C ASP A 241 -19.05 5.27 -7.12
N PHE A 242 -18.35 4.13 -7.12
CA PHE A 242 -17.77 3.56 -8.35
C PHE A 242 -18.84 3.09 -9.34
N GLY A 243 -20.05 2.80 -8.88
CA GLY A 243 -21.17 2.45 -9.75
C GLY A 243 -21.46 3.59 -10.72
N SER A 244 -21.74 4.78 -10.16
CA SER A 244 -21.96 6.00 -10.94
C SER A 244 -20.73 6.43 -11.74
N MET A 245 -19.53 6.30 -11.16
CA MET A 245 -18.28 6.63 -11.86
C MET A 245 -18.03 5.72 -13.06
N SER A 246 -18.35 4.42 -12.97
CA SER A 246 -18.17 3.45 -14.06
C SER A 246 -19.07 3.73 -15.27
N GLU A 247 -20.17 4.47 -15.07
CA GLU A 247 -21.09 4.88 -16.13
C GLU A 247 -20.61 6.16 -16.84
N ASP A 248 -19.58 6.85 -16.31
CA ASP A 248 -18.97 8.00 -16.95
C ASP A 248 -18.12 7.57 -18.17
N PRO A 249 -18.40 8.09 -19.37
CA PRO A 249 -17.64 7.75 -20.58
C PRO A 249 -16.14 8.04 -20.48
N ALA A 250 -15.74 9.11 -19.79
CA ALA A 250 -14.33 9.47 -19.62
C ALA A 250 -13.61 8.49 -18.68
N PHE A 251 -14.28 8.07 -17.60
CA PHE A 251 -13.73 7.03 -16.72
C PHE A 251 -13.64 5.68 -17.43
N ALA A 252 -14.67 5.31 -18.21
CA ALA A 252 -14.66 4.08 -19.00
C ALA A 252 -13.52 4.05 -20.03
N GLU A 253 -13.26 5.17 -20.72
CA GLU A 253 -12.15 5.32 -21.67
C GLU A 253 -10.78 5.25 -20.97
N MET A 254 -10.64 5.89 -19.81
CA MET A 254 -9.43 5.81 -18.99
C MET A 254 -9.15 4.36 -18.56
N MET A 255 -10.14 3.68 -18.00
CA MET A 255 -10.03 2.28 -17.59
C MET A 255 -9.70 1.37 -18.78
N GLN A 256 -10.32 1.59 -19.94
CA GLN A 256 -10.00 0.83 -21.15
C GLN A 256 -8.53 1.03 -21.56
N THR A 257 -8.06 2.27 -21.57
CA THR A 257 -6.67 2.61 -21.93
C THR A 257 -5.68 1.94 -20.98
N MET A 258 -5.95 1.98 -19.67
CA MET A 258 -5.13 1.31 -18.66
C MET A 258 -5.09 -0.21 -18.87
N MET A 259 -6.25 -0.84 -19.08
CA MET A 259 -6.33 -2.27 -19.30
C MET A 259 -5.63 -2.68 -20.61
N GLU A 260 -5.78 -1.90 -21.68
CA GLU A 260 -5.08 -2.13 -22.94
C GLU A 260 -3.56 -2.06 -22.78
N ALA A 261 -3.03 -1.07 -22.05
CA ALA A 261 -1.62 -0.97 -21.72
C ALA A 261 -1.13 -2.20 -20.91
N GLN A 262 -1.90 -2.61 -19.90
CA GLN A 262 -1.59 -3.79 -19.09
C GLN A 262 -1.58 -5.08 -19.92
N PHE A 263 -2.53 -5.23 -20.86
CA PHE A 263 -2.57 -6.40 -21.74
C PHE A 263 -1.48 -6.40 -22.80
N GLN A 264 -1.04 -5.24 -23.27
CA GLN A 264 0.13 -5.15 -24.17
C GLN A 264 1.41 -5.61 -23.47
N ALA A 265 1.53 -5.38 -22.16
CA ALA A 265 2.64 -5.84 -21.35
C ALA A 265 2.61 -7.37 -21.06
N GLN A 266 1.49 -8.06 -21.30
CA GLN A 266 1.35 -9.50 -21.11
C GLN A 266 1.29 -10.26 -22.44
N PRO A 267 2.42 -10.79 -22.95
CA PRO A 267 2.40 -11.62 -24.15
C PRO A 267 1.65 -12.94 -23.88
N GLY A 268 0.72 -13.30 -24.77
CA GLY A 268 0.07 -14.61 -24.77
C GLY A 268 -1.44 -14.62 -24.53
N MET A 269 -2.05 -13.48 -24.19
CA MET A 269 -3.51 -13.39 -24.06
C MET A 269 -4.20 -13.23 -25.41
N THR A 270 -5.21 -14.05 -25.69
CA THR A 270 -6.01 -13.96 -26.91
C THR A 270 -6.91 -12.72 -26.89
N ALA A 271 -7.34 -12.25 -28.07
CA ALA A 271 -8.28 -11.14 -28.16
C ALA A 271 -9.60 -11.41 -27.42
N ARG A 272 -10.04 -12.68 -27.39
CA ARG A 272 -11.25 -13.10 -26.66
C ARG A 272 -11.06 -13.02 -25.16
N GLU A 273 -9.95 -13.52 -24.63
CA GLU A 273 -9.65 -13.44 -23.19
C GLU A 273 -9.51 -11.98 -22.74
N ARG A 274 -8.91 -11.11 -23.57
CA ARG A 274 -8.86 -9.66 -23.30
C ARG A 274 -10.24 -9.05 -23.17
N GLN A 275 -11.12 -9.32 -24.14
CA GLN A 275 -12.48 -8.81 -24.11
C GLN A 275 -13.26 -9.30 -22.88
N GLN A 276 -13.10 -10.58 -22.52
CA GLN A 276 -13.73 -11.15 -21.34
C GLN A 276 -13.19 -10.54 -20.04
N ALA A 277 -11.87 -10.36 -19.93
CA ALA A 277 -11.25 -9.72 -18.77
C ALA A 277 -11.68 -8.25 -18.61
N MET A 278 -11.81 -7.49 -19.71
CA MET A 278 -12.35 -6.13 -19.67
C MET A 278 -13.80 -6.10 -19.18
N ALA A 279 -14.67 -6.95 -19.74
CA ALA A 279 -16.06 -7.02 -19.32
C ALA A 279 -16.19 -7.37 -17.83
N MET A 280 -15.37 -8.33 -17.36
CA MET A 280 -15.35 -8.70 -15.94
C MET A 280 -14.84 -7.58 -15.05
N SER A 281 -13.75 -6.89 -15.44
CA SER A 281 -13.20 -5.76 -14.67
C SER A 281 -14.21 -4.62 -14.55
N GLN A 282 -14.86 -4.23 -15.64
CA GLN A 282 -15.90 -3.19 -15.63
C GLN A 282 -17.09 -3.58 -14.73
N ALA A 283 -17.53 -4.83 -14.82
CA ALA A 283 -18.58 -5.38 -13.97
C ALA A 283 -18.22 -5.33 -12.49
N LEU A 284 -16.99 -5.68 -12.13
CA LEU A 284 -16.50 -5.64 -10.74
C LEU A 284 -16.38 -4.22 -10.22
N VAL A 285 -15.84 -3.29 -11.01
CA VAL A 285 -15.73 -1.89 -10.61
C VAL A 285 -17.10 -1.29 -10.35
N LYS A 286 -18.11 -1.65 -11.17
CA LYS A 286 -19.48 -1.18 -10.99
C LYS A 286 -20.12 -1.63 -9.66
N THR A 287 -19.75 -2.78 -9.13
CA THR A 287 -20.29 -3.30 -7.86
C THR A 287 -19.45 -2.96 -6.65
N MET A 288 -18.31 -2.32 -6.86
CA MET A 288 -17.41 -1.90 -5.80
C MET A 288 -17.98 -0.68 -5.07
N ASN A 289 -17.97 -0.74 -3.75
CA ASN A 289 -18.26 0.39 -2.89
C ASN A 289 -17.12 0.51 -1.89
N ILE A 290 -16.58 1.72 -1.74
CA ILE A 290 -15.54 2.03 -0.78
C ILE A 290 -16.06 3.10 0.17
N VAL A 291 -16.01 2.80 1.46
CA VAL A 291 -16.26 3.74 2.54
C VAL A 291 -14.98 3.88 3.33
N VAL A 292 -14.49 5.10 3.44
CA VAL A 292 -13.33 5.46 4.25
C VAL A 292 -13.81 6.30 5.42
N THR A 293 -13.47 5.92 6.64
CA THR A 293 -13.75 6.72 7.83
C THR A 293 -12.43 7.17 8.43
N GLN A 294 -12.25 8.49 8.55
CA GLN A 294 -11.08 9.09 9.16
C GLN A 294 -11.48 9.76 10.47
N SER A 295 -10.77 9.43 11.54
CA SER A 295 -10.93 10.08 12.84
C SER A 295 -9.75 11.00 13.09
N VAL A 296 -10.02 12.24 13.47
CA VAL A 296 -9.00 13.26 13.75
C VAL A 296 -9.26 13.93 15.09
N ASP A 297 -8.19 14.25 15.81
CA ASP A 297 -8.28 15.05 17.02
C ASP A 297 -8.68 16.49 16.66
N ARG A 298 -9.72 17.04 17.30
CA ARG A 298 -10.25 18.36 16.94
C ARG A 298 -9.23 19.48 17.14
N GLU A 299 -8.47 19.41 18.23
CA GLU A 299 -7.62 20.51 18.67
C GLU A 299 -6.33 20.56 17.84
N THR A 300 -5.67 19.40 17.76
CA THR A 300 -4.35 19.23 17.13
C THR A 300 -4.44 18.90 15.65
N ALA A 301 -5.60 18.43 15.16
CA ALA A 301 -5.79 17.83 13.84
C ALA A 301 -4.96 16.55 13.60
N ALA A 302 -4.38 15.96 14.66
CA ALA A 302 -3.64 14.72 14.56
C ALA A 302 -4.56 13.56 14.13
N PRO A 303 -4.07 12.63 13.29
CA PRO A 303 -4.83 11.43 12.95
C PRO A 303 -4.99 10.54 14.19
N VAL A 304 -6.17 9.95 14.35
CA VAL A 304 -6.51 9.03 15.46
C VAL A 304 -6.79 7.63 14.92
N SER A 305 -7.62 7.55 13.87
CA SER A 305 -7.88 6.28 13.18
C SER A 305 -8.17 6.50 11.71
N PHE A 306 -7.96 5.45 10.93
CA PHE A 306 -8.35 5.33 9.54
C PHE A 306 -9.00 3.96 9.35
N ASP A 307 -10.22 3.95 8.87
CA ASP A 307 -10.98 2.74 8.60
C ASP A 307 -11.35 2.73 7.11
N MET A 308 -11.15 1.60 6.44
CA MET A 308 -11.58 1.39 5.06
C MET A 308 -12.43 0.12 4.99
N MET A 309 -13.65 0.27 4.48
CA MET A 309 -14.50 -0.84 4.10
C MET A 309 -14.65 -0.84 2.59
N MET A 310 -14.25 -1.92 1.95
CA MET A 310 -14.48 -2.18 0.54
C MET A 310 -15.40 -3.39 0.41
N THR A 311 -16.48 -3.23 -0.33
CA THR A 311 -17.40 -4.33 -0.66
C THR A 311 -17.55 -4.47 -2.16
N MET A 312 -17.54 -5.69 -2.67
CA MET A 312 -17.85 -6.03 -4.06
C MET A 312 -18.84 -7.19 -4.08
N ASN A 313 -19.75 -7.19 -5.06
CA ASN A 313 -20.70 -8.28 -5.25
C ASN A 313 -20.86 -8.67 -6.73
N ASP A 314 -21.68 -9.68 -6.97
CA ASP A 314 -21.94 -10.29 -8.27
C ASP A 314 -23.01 -9.58 -9.12
N SER A 315 -23.68 -8.55 -8.60
CA SER A 315 -24.83 -7.93 -9.28
C SER A 315 -24.52 -7.32 -10.66
N GLY A 316 -23.24 -7.10 -10.96
CA GLY A 316 -22.74 -6.63 -12.26
C GLY A 316 -22.14 -7.70 -13.16
N LEU A 317 -21.94 -8.94 -12.68
CA LEU A 317 -21.19 -9.97 -13.41
C LEU A 317 -22.00 -10.55 -14.60
N PRO A 318 -21.34 -10.83 -15.75
CA PRO A 318 -21.97 -11.52 -16.86
C PRO A 318 -22.49 -12.91 -16.48
N ALA A 319 -23.68 -13.29 -16.98
CA ALA A 319 -24.31 -14.58 -16.68
C ALA A 319 -23.50 -15.80 -17.17
N ASP A 320 -22.57 -15.62 -18.09
CA ASP A 320 -21.66 -16.64 -18.62
C ASP A 320 -20.29 -16.66 -17.92
N SER A 321 -20.12 -15.90 -16.83
CA SER A 321 -18.87 -15.85 -16.05
C SER A 321 -18.54 -17.16 -15.31
N GLY A 322 -19.53 -18.04 -15.11
CA GLY A 322 -19.36 -19.27 -14.32
C GLY A 322 -19.29 -19.02 -12.81
N VAL A 323 -19.65 -17.82 -12.37
CA VAL A 323 -19.75 -17.42 -10.96
C VAL A 323 -21.23 -17.24 -10.63
N ASP A 324 -21.79 -18.13 -9.82
CA ASP A 324 -23.19 -18.12 -9.43
C ASP A 324 -23.47 -17.12 -8.30
N SER A 325 -22.47 -16.89 -7.45
CA SER A 325 -22.50 -15.84 -6.42
C SER A 325 -21.08 -15.42 -6.05
N MET A 326 -20.89 -14.12 -5.83
CA MET A 326 -19.64 -13.54 -5.35
C MET A 326 -19.93 -12.42 -4.36
N MET A 327 -19.26 -12.47 -3.21
CA MET A 327 -19.18 -11.36 -2.27
C MET A 327 -17.73 -11.26 -1.81
N VAL A 328 -17.14 -10.07 -1.93
CA VAL A 328 -15.82 -9.79 -1.37
C VAL A 328 -15.97 -8.60 -0.45
N GLU A 329 -15.51 -8.75 0.77
CA GLU A 329 -15.47 -7.70 1.78
C GLU A 329 -14.03 -7.58 2.27
N VAL A 330 -13.52 -6.35 2.28
CA VAL A 330 -12.24 -6.00 2.88
C VAL A 330 -12.52 -4.92 3.89
N ASN A 331 -12.30 -5.23 5.16
CA ASN A 331 -12.33 -4.25 6.24
C ASN A 331 -10.91 -4.02 6.69
N MET A 332 -10.54 -2.77 6.85
CA MET A 332 -9.26 -2.35 7.38
C MET A 332 -9.50 -1.30 8.42
N ASN A 333 -8.83 -1.43 9.55
CA ASN A 333 -8.75 -0.43 10.59
C ASN A 333 -7.27 -0.17 10.85
N VAL A 334 -6.91 1.10 10.95
CA VAL A 334 -5.60 1.59 11.34
C VAL A 334 -5.81 2.53 12.51
N MET A 335 -5.13 2.28 13.61
CA MET A 335 -5.12 3.13 14.79
C MET A 335 -3.75 3.79 14.89
N PHE A 336 -3.75 5.08 15.18
CA PHE A 336 -2.53 5.85 15.42
C PHE A 336 -2.41 6.15 16.91
N ASP A 337 -1.21 5.97 17.46
CA ASP A 337 -0.87 6.36 18.82
C ASP A 337 0.52 7.01 18.84
N GLN A 338 0.84 7.75 19.90
CA GLN A 338 2.14 8.40 20.10
C GLN A 338 2.62 9.23 18.90
N VAL A 339 1.67 9.88 18.20
CA VAL A 339 1.95 10.74 17.05
C VAL A 339 2.95 11.83 17.45
N ASN A 340 4.07 11.89 16.72
CA ASN A 340 5.23 12.77 16.94
C ASN A 340 5.87 12.63 18.35
N ALA A 341 5.74 11.46 18.99
CA ALA A 341 6.26 11.20 20.32
C ALA A 341 7.18 9.96 20.42
N VAL A 342 7.40 9.24 19.31
CA VAL A 342 8.38 8.13 19.26
C VAL A 342 9.79 8.72 19.18
N GLU A 343 10.63 8.45 20.18
CA GLU A 343 11.93 9.11 20.36
C GLU A 343 13.08 8.53 19.52
N SER A 344 13.11 7.21 19.27
CA SER A 344 14.06 6.54 18.36
C SER A 344 13.78 5.04 18.28
N ILE A 345 13.99 4.43 17.11
CA ILE A 345 13.92 2.97 16.95
C ILE A 345 15.34 2.43 16.82
N ALA A 346 15.74 1.53 17.71
CA ALA A 346 17.08 0.98 17.72
C ALA A 346 17.20 -0.28 16.85
N ALA A 347 18.38 -0.44 16.23
CA ALA A 347 18.74 -1.68 15.55
C ALA A 347 18.69 -2.87 16.54
N PRO A 348 18.34 -4.09 16.08
CA PRO A 348 18.34 -5.25 16.94
C PRO A 348 19.74 -5.55 17.50
N GLU A 349 19.80 -5.92 18.79
CA GLU A 349 21.03 -6.41 19.40
C GLU A 349 21.48 -7.71 18.69
N ASP A 350 22.80 -7.87 18.52
CA ASP A 350 23.41 -9.04 17.88
C ASP A 350 22.96 -9.35 16.44
N ALA A 351 22.40 -8.37 15.71
CA ALA A 351 22.02 -8.56 14.31
C ALA A 351 23.24 -8.88 13.43
N ASN A 352 23.12 -9.92 12.61
CA ASN A 352 24.12 -10.25 11.60
C ASN A 352 23.85 -9.45 10.32
N VAL A 353 24.61 -8.38 10.08
CA VAL A 353 24.48 -7.56 8.88
C VAL A 353 25.29 -8.16 7.74
N ILE A 354 24.62 -8.47 6.63
CA ILE A 354 25.27 -8.94 5.41
C ILE A 354 25.86 -7.72 4.68
N PRO A 355 27.18 -7.70 4.41
CA PRO A 355 27.80 -6.59 3.70
C PRO A 355 27.29 -6.46 2.26
N THR A 356 27.20 -5.23 1.78
CA THR A 356 26.73 -4.88 0.43
C THR A 356 27.49 -5.62 -0.67
N GLU A 357 28.81 -5.83 -0.52
CA GLU A 357 29.61 -6.54 -1.53
C GLU A 357 29.20 -8.02 -1.64
N SER A 358 28.79 -8.61 -0.52
CA SER A 358 28.27 -9.98 -0.51
C SER A 358 26.93 -10.05 -1.25
N LEU A 359 26.05 -9.08 -1.03
CA LEU A 359 24.75 -9.01 -1.72
C LEU A 359 24.90 -8.84 -3.24
N LEU A 360 25.80 -7.97 -3.69
CA LEU A 360 26.09 -7.77 -5.10
C LEU A 360 26.60 -9.06 -5.75
N SER A 361 27.54 -9.76 -5.10
CA SER A 361 28.04 -11.05 -5.61
C SER A 361 26.95 -12.11 -5.74
N MET A 362 25.97 -12.13 -4.82
CA MET A 362 24.81 -13.01 -4.90
C MET A 362 23.92 -12.63 -6.08
N PHE A 363 23.67 -11.33 -6.30
CA PHE A 363 22.86 -10.83 -7.41
C PHE A 363 23.46 -11.19 -8.77
N GLU A 364 24.77 -10.99 -8.94
CA GLU A 364 25.50 -11.36 -10.16
C GLU A 364 25.44 -12.87 -10.43
N SER A 365 25.57 -13.70 -9.37
CA SER A 365 25.50 -15.15 -9.52
C SER A 365 24.14 -15.62 -10.03
N MET A 366 23.05 -15.01 -9.53
CA MET A 366 21.68 -15.34 -9.96
C MET A 366 21.38 -14.85 -11.39
N SER A 367 22.00 -13.76 -11.83
CA SER A 367 21.82 -13.27 -13.20
C SER A 367 22.50 -14.16 -14.25
N ASN A 368 23.58 -14.85 -13.88
CA ASN A 368 24.35 -15.70 -14.79
C ASN A 368 23.78 -17.12 -14.97
N ASP A 369 22.83 -17.52 -14.11
CA ASP A 369 22.13 -18.82 -14.17
C ASP A 369 20.83 -18.79 -15.01
N LYS A 370 20.58 -17.69 -15.73
CA LYS A 370 19.53 -17.57 -16.76
C LYS A 370 20.14 -17.61 -18.16
#